data_AF-A0A7X2TEF9-F1
#
_entry.id   AF-A0A7X2TEF9-F1
#
_cell.length_a   1.000
_cell.length_b   1.000
_cell.length_c   1.000
_cell.angle_alpha   90.00
_cell.angle_beta   90.00
_cell.angle_gamma   90.00
#
_symmetry.space_group_name_H-M   'P 1'
#
loop_
_entity.id
_entity.type
_entity.pdbx_description
1 polymer ?
#
loop_
_entity_poly.entity_id
_entity_poly.type
_entity_poly.pdbx_seq_one_letter_code
_entity_poly.pdbx_strand_id
1 'polypeptide(L)'
;MVHKQEKVTHPFPPLCDSESRVLILGSFPSAVSREQGFYYANRTNRFWPVLSEVFEEEITDRAEFCHRHHLALWDVIASCTISGSSDASIHDAVPNPIADLVKDLPVKKIFTTGKLAYRLYERYIDCGIEVIGLPSTSSANARMSLEDLVSEYRKIRIYAEQKN
;
A
#
# COMPACT_ATOMS: atom_id res chain seq x y z
N MET A 1 -7.32 -8.82 -25.98
CA MET A 1 -8.24 -9.67 -25.20
C MET A 1 -8.87 -8.80 -24.13
N VAL A 2 -10.20 -8.69 -24.07
CA VAL A 2 -10.87 -7.96 -22.99
C VAL A 2 -10.85 -8.87 -21.77
N HIS A 3 -10.17 -8.48 -20.71
CA HIS A 3 -10.17 -9.26 -19.47
C HIS A 3 -11.61 -9.27 -18.91
N LYS A 4 -12.13 -10.46 -18.64
CA LYS A 4 -13.45 -10.64 -18.03
C LYS A 4 -13.46 -9.97 -16.65
N GLN A 5 -14.54 -9.25 -16.33
CA GLN A 5 -14.73 -8.72 -14.99
C GLN A 5 -15.02 -9.87 -14.02
N GLU A 6 -14.36 -9.85 -12.88
CA GLU A 6 -14.49 -10.85 -11.83
C GLU A 6 -14.63 -10.17 -10.47
N LYS A 7 -15.45 -10.77 -9.60
CA LYS A 7 -15.53 -10.38 -8.20
C LYS A 7 -14.39 -11.05 -7.45
N VAL A 8 -13.55 -10.26 -6.80
CA VAL A 8 -12.32 -10.71 -6.13
C VAL A 8 -12.30 -10.17 -4.71
N THR A 9 -11.85 -11.00 -3.78
CA THR A 9 -11.59 -10.65 -2.38
C THR A 9 -10.09 -10.60 -2.14
N HIS A 10 -9.65 -9.70 -1.27
CA HIS A 10 -8.26 -9.57 -0.86
C HIS A 10 -7.77 -10.91 -0.29
N PRO A 11 -6.71 -11.53 -0.85
CA PRO A 11 -6.43 -12.94 -0.57
C PRO A 11 -5.49 -13.19 0.63
N PHE A 12 -4.89 -12.15 1.21
CA PHE A 12 -3.94 -12.29 2.32
C PHE A 12 -4.13 -11.21 3.40
N PRO A 13 -3.69 -11.45 4.64
CA PRO A 13 -3.82 -10.49 5.74
C PRO A 13 -2.89 -9.27 5.57
N PRO A 14 -3.10 -8.19 6.34
CA PRO A 14 -2.12 -7.11 6.47
C PRO A 14 -0.75 -7.67 6.91
N LEU A 15 0.33 -7.09 6.39
CA LEU A 15 1.67 -7.28 6.93
C LEU A 15 1.83 -6.26 8.05
N CYS A 16 1.84 -6.68 9.31
CA CYS A 16 2.01 -5.80 10.47
C CYS A 16 2.45 -6.60 11.72
N ASP A 17 2.90 -5.88 12.73
CA ASP A 17 3.20 -6.37 14.07
C ASP A 17 2.84 -5.31 15.13
N SER A 18 3.03 -5.63 16.42
CA SER A 18 2.73 -4.73 17.53
C SER A 18 3.57 -3.44 17.54
N GLU A 19 4.63 -3.37 16.73
CA GLU A 19 5.54 -2.23 16.65
C GLU A 19 5.30 -1.37 15.40
N SER A 20 4.26 -1.67 14.62
CA SER A 20 3.96 -0.99 13.36
C SER A 20 3.47 0.44 13.58
N ARG A 21 4.23 1.43 13.09
CA ARG A 21 3.99 2.87 13.28
C ARG A 21 3.48 3.59 12.04
N VAL A 22 3.80 3.05 10.86
CA VAL A 22 3.35 3.62 9.58
C VAL A 22 2.59 2.55 8.83
N LEU A 23 1.34 2.85 8.46
CA LEU A 23 0.54 1.98 7.61
C LEU A 23 0.53 2.53 6.17
N ILE A 24 0.97 1.71 5.21
CA ILE A 24 0.95 2.05 3.79
C ILE A 24 -0.14 1.22 3.10
N LEU A 25 -1.03 1.90 2.38
CA LEU A 25 -2.23 1.33 1.77
C LEU A 25 -2.19 1.45 0.25
N GLY A 26 -2.19 0.31 -0.44
CA GLY A 26 -2.53 0.25 -1.86
C GLY A 26 -4.04 0.38 -2.09
N SER A 27 -4.46 0.36 -3.36
CA SER A 27 -5.89 0.29 -3.72
C SER A 27 -6.39 -1.14 -3.53
N PHE A 28 -5.85 -2.06 -4.31
CA PHE A 28 -6.11 -3.49 -4.29
C PHE A 28 -4.89 -4.24 -4.87
N PRO A 29 -4.56 -5.45 -4.39
CA PRO A 29 -3.37 -6.17 -4.86
C PRO A 29 -3.48 -6.53 -6.34
N SER A 30 -2.40 -6.33 -7.09
CA SER A 30 -2.28 -6.78 -8.49
C SER A 30 -2.42 -8.30 -8.62
N ALA A 31 -2.71 -8.82 -9.82
CA ALA A 31 -2.81 -10.26 -10.07
C ALA A 31 -1.55 -11.01 -9.63
N VAL A 32 -0.36 -10.45 -9.89
CA VAL A 32 0.92 -11.01 -9.44
C VAL A 32 1.04 -11.00 -7.92
N SER A 33 0.60 -9.93 -7.26
CA SER A 33 0.55 -9.88 -5.78
C SER A 33 -0.41 -10.90 -5.20
N ARG A 34 -1.57 -11.09 -5.82
CA ARG A 34 -2.56 -12.12 -5.42
C ARG A 34 -2.00 -13.52 -5.57
N GLU A 35 -1.31 -13.80 -6.67
CA GLU A 35 -0.66 -15.09 -6.93
C GLU A 35 0.48 -15.38 -5.95
N GLN A 36 1.34 -14.39 -5.67
CA GLN A 36 2.49 -14.56 -4.78
C GLN A 36 2.16 -14.40 -3.29
N GLY A 37 0.93 -13.98 -2.96
CA GLY A 37 0.52 -13.75 -1.58
C GLY A 37 1.28 -12.61 -0.88
N PHE A 38 1.76 -11.61 -1.64
CA PHE A 38 2.58 -10.53 -1.07
C PHE A 38 2.39 -9.18 -1.77
N TYR A 39 2.55 -8.11 -0.98
CA TYR A 39 2.37 -6.73 -1.42
C TYR A 39 3.41 -6.31 -2.47
N TYR A 40 2.94 -5.59 -3.50
CA TYR A 40 3.77 -5.03 -4.57
C TYR A 40 4.74 -6.04 -5.22
N ALA A 41 4.31 -7.29 -5.40
CA ALA A 41 5.16 -8.40 -5.82
C ALA A 41 5.57 -8.33 -7.31
N ASN A 42 4.82 -7.60 -8.14
CA ASN A 42 5.16 -7.43 -9.54
C ASN A 42 6.52 -6.73 -9.70
N ARG A 43 7.46 -7.36 -10.41
CA ARG A 43 8.83 -6.84 -10.63
C ARG A 43 8.87 -5.46 -11.30
N THR A 44 7.84 -5.11 -12.06
CA THR A 44 7.74 -3.77 -12.68
C THR A 44 7.19 -2.71 -11.74
N ASN A 45 6.67 -3.10 -10.57
CA ASN A 45 6.25 -2.15 -9.55
C ASN A 45 7.49 -1.62 -8.81
N ARG A 46 7.57 -0.31 -8.68
CA ARG A 46 8.75 0.37 -8.13
C ARG A 46 8.71 0.56 -6.62
N PHE A 47 7.70 0.01 -5.93
CA PHE A 47 7.53 0.19 -4.48
C PHE A 47 8.76 -0.24 -3.68
N TRP A 48 9.27 -1.46 -3.90
CA TRP A 48 10.43 -1.97 -3.17
C TRP A 48 11.73 -1.22 -3.51
N PRO A 49 12.06 -0.95 -4.79
CA PRO A 49 13.15 -0.04 -5.13
C PRO A 49 13.05 1.33 -4.46
N VAL A 50 11.86 1.93 -4.41
CA VAL A 50 11.64 3.22 -3.74
C VAL A 50 11.93 3.13 -2.24
N LEU A 51 11.43 2.10 -1.56
CA LEU A 51 11.71 1.93 -0.13
C LEU A 51 13.19 1.65 0.15
N SER A 52 13.86 0.89 -0.72
CA SER A 52 15.30 0.64 -0.61
C SER A 52 16.09 1.95 -0.63
N GLU A 53 15.78 2.86 -1.55
CA GLU A 53 16.43 4.18 -1.65
C GLU A 53 16.01 5.14 -0.52
N VAL A 54 14.76 5.09 -0.06
CA VAL A 54 14.28 5.94 1.05
C VAL A 54 14.98 5.61 2.36
N PHE A 55 15.20 4.31 2.62
CA PHE A 55 15.83 3.81 3.83
C PHE A 55 17.34 3.56 3.67
N GLU A 56 17.88 3.80 2.47
CA GLU A 56 19.31 3.62 2.15
C GLU A 56 19.80 2.20 2.48
N GLU A 57 18.97 1.21 2.19
CA GLU A 57 19.20 -0.20 2.57
C GLU A 57 18.77 -1.16 1.45
N GLU A 58 19.59 -2.18 1.20
CA GLU A 58 19.23 -3.28 0.32
C GLU A 58 18.16 -4.18 0.97
N ILE A 59 17.04 -4.37 0.26
CA ILE A 59 15.93 -5.20 0.75
C ILE A 59 16.11 -6.66 0.27
N THR A 60 16.63 -7.50 1.15
CA THR A 60 16.77 -8.95 0.91
C THR A 60 15.51 -9.73 1.32
N ASP A 61 14.91 -9.37 2.46
CA ASP A 61 13.61 -9.86 2.91
C ASP A 61 12.67 -8.68 3.15
N ARG A 62 11.54 -8.68 2.43
CA ARG A 62 10.58 -7.58 2.44
C ARG A 62 9.75 -7.52 3.73
N ALA A 63 9.43 -8.67 4.32
CA ALA A 63 8.67 -8.71 5.56
C ALA A 63 9.56 -8.26 6.73
N GLU A 64 10.77 -8.81 6.83
CA GLU A 64 11.75 -8.40 7.84
C GLU A 64 12.10 -6.92 7.71
N PHE A 65 12.27 -6.43 6.48
CA PHE A 65 12.46 -5.00 6.23
C PHE A 65 11.31 -4.15 6.78
N CYS A 66 10.06 -4.52 6.49
CA CYS A 66 8.89 -3.82 7.00
C CYS A 66 8.85 -3.83 8.55
N HIS A 67 9.07 -4.98 9.18
CA HIS A 67 9.09 -5.10 10.65
C HIS A 67 10.17 -4.23 11.30
N ARG A 68 11.41 -4.29 10.81
CA ARG A 68 12.53 -3.49 11.35
C ARG A 68 12.30 -1.99 11.22
N HIS A 69 11.64 -1.55 10.14
CA HIS A 69 11.31 -0.14 9.89
C HIS A 69 9.91 0.24 10.36
N HIS A 70 9.24 -0.58 11.16
CA HIS A 70 7.92 -0.29 11.74
C HIS A 70 6.84 0.03 10.68
N LEU A 71 6.94 -0.60 9.52
CA LEU A 71 6.02 -0.44 8.40
C LEU A 71 4.99 -1.57 8.39
N ALA A 72 3.72 -1.20 8.34
CA ALA A 72 2.62 -2.08 8.00
C ALA A 72 2.18 -1.86 6.55
N LEU A 73 1.80 -2.94 5.87
CA LEU A 73 1.26 -2.89 4.50
C LEU A 73 -0.13 -3.52 4.45
N TRP A 74 -1.05 -2.85 3.77
CA TRP A 74 -2.33 -3.42 3.37
C TRP A 74 -2.87 -2.73 2.11
N ASP A 75 -4.14 -2.94 1.82
CA ASP A 75 -4.88 -2.29 0.74
C ASP A 75 -6.20 -1.75 1.26
N VAL A 76 -6.71 -0.67 0.65
CA VAL A 76 -7.98 -0.06 1.06
C VAL A 76 -9.16 -1.00 0.79
N ILE A 77 -9.12 -1.79 -0.28
CA ILE A 77 -10.24 -2.59 -0.75
C ILE A 77 -10.16 -4.02 -0.19
N ALA A 78 -11.20 -4.45 0.53
CA ALA A 78 -11.42 -5.83 0.95
C ALA A 78 -11.93 -6.71 -0.20
N SER A 79 -12.86 -6.19 -0.99
CA SER A 79 -13.36 -6.88 -2.19
C SER A 79 -13.88 -5.89 -3.22
N CYS A 80 -13.81 -6.28 -4.48
CA CYS A 80 -14.33 -5.47 -5.58
C CYS A 80 -14.65 -6.35 -6.79
N THR A 81 -15.27 -5.75 -7.79
CA THR A 81 -15.25 -6.30 -9.14
C THR A 81 -14.15 -5.60 -9.94
N ILE A 82 -13.29 -6.37 -10.60
CA ILE A 82 -12.12 -5.86 -11.31
C ILE A 82 -11.88 -6.62 -12.62
N SER A 83 -11.29 -5.94 -13.60
CA SER A 83 -10.76 -6.54 -14.82
C SER A 83 -9.24 -6.60 -14.73
N GLY A 84 -8.69 -7.79 -14.45
CA GLY A 84 -7.27 -8.01 -14.26
C GLY A 84 -6.70 -7.30 -13.01
N SER A 85 -6.03 -6.17 -13.20
CA SER A 85 -5.38 -5.39 -12.13
C SER A 85 -5.45 -3.88 -12.35
N SER A 86 -6.34 -3.43 -13.25
CA SER A 86 -6.48 -2.02 -13.54
C SER A 86 -7.38 -1.34 -12.51
N ASP A 87 -6.82 -0.39 -11.76
CA ASP A 87 -7.59 0.48 -10.86
C ASP A 87 -8.78 1.14 -11.57
N ALA A 88 -8.62 1.52 -12.84
CA ALA A 88 -9.68 2.16 -13.63
C ALA A 88 -10.88 1.23 -13.90
N SER A 89 -10.71 -0.08 -13.72
CA SER A 89 -11.78 -1.08 -13.90
C SER A 89 -12.48 -1.47 -12.60
N ILE A 90 -11.99 -0.98 -11.45
CA ILE A 90 -12.54 -1.33 -10.14
C ILE A 90 -13.91 -0.68 -9.96
N HIS A 91 -14.88 -1.49 -9.58
CA HIS A 91 -16.20 -1.06 -9.13
C HIS A 91 -16.70 -1.97 -7.99
N ASP A 92 -17.85 -1.62 -7.39
CA ASP A 92 -18.42 -2.31 -6.23
C ASP A 92 -17.43 -2.52 -5.08
N ALA A 93 -16.57 -1.52 -4.85
CA ALA A 93 -15.50 -1.59 -3.86
C ALA A 93 -16.06 -1.60 -2.43
N VAL A 94 -15.71 -2.65 -1.68
CA VAL A 94 -15.94 -2.79 -0.25
C VAL A 94 -14.61 -2.54 0.47
N PRO A 95 -14.54 -1.60 1.43
CA PRO A 95 -13.30 -1.28 2.13
C PRO A 95 -12.89 -2.37 3.14
N ASN A 96 -11.59 -2.50 3.40
CA ASN A 96 -11.06 -3.23 4.54
C ASN A 96 -11.37 -2.49 5.85
N PRO A 97 -11.48 -3.20 7.00
CA PRO A 97 -11.74 -2.61 8.31
C PRO A 97 -10.47 -1.96 8.89
N ILE A 98 -9.91 -0.98 8.19
CA ILE A 98 -8.65 -0.30 8.56
C ILE A 98 -8.76 0.35 9.94
N ALA A 99 -9.91 0.95 10.25
CA ALA A 99 -10.15 1.54 11.56
C ALA A 99 -10.06 0.53 12.70
N ASP A 100 -10.41 -0.74 12.47
CA ASP A 100 -10.27 -1.79 13.48
C ASP A 100 -8.81 -2.25 13.60
N LEU A 101 -8.11 -2.37 12.48
CA LEU A 101 -6.67 -2.73 12.48
C LEU A 101 -5.84 -1.72 13.29
N VAL A 102 -6.05 -0.43 13.09
CA VAL A 102 -5.20 0.61 13.72
C VAL A 102 -5.54 0.87 15.19
N LYS A 103 -6.66 0.36 15.73
CA LYS A 103 -6.98 0.50 17.16
C LYS A 103 -5.97 -0.21 18.06
N ASP A 104 -5.45 -1.34 17.60
CA ASP A 104 -4.57 -2.21 18.37
C ASP A 104 -3.08 -2.01 18.02
N LEU A 105 -2.76 -1.04 17.16
CA LEU A 105 -1.41 -0.78 16.67
C LEU A 105 -0.98 0.66 16.97
N PRO A 106 0.31 0.93 17.23
CA PRO A 106 0.82 2.27 17.48
C PRO A 106 0.97 3.11 16.19
N VAL A 107 0.05 2.96 15.23
CA VAL A 107 0.10 3.65 13.94
C VAL A 107 -0.06 5.16 14.16
N LYS A 108 0.97 5.91 13.76
CA LYS A 108 1.02 7.38 13.87
C LYS A 108 0.64 8.07 12.57
N LYS A 109 0.85 7.40 11.43
CA LYS A 109 0.55 7.96 10.11
C LYS A 109 0.15 6.90 9.11
N ILE A 110 -0.78 7.27 8.24
CA ILE A 110 -1.24 6.44 7.13
C ILE A 110 -0.81 7.10 5.81
N PHE A 111 -0.26 6.30 4.90
CA PHE A 111 0.04 6.71 3.53
C PHE A 111 -0.76 5.86 2.56
N THR A 112 -1.31 6.46 1.51
CA THR A 112 -1.94 5.71 0.42
C THR A 112 -1.08 5.78 -0.83
N THR A 113 -1.05 4.73 -1.64
CA THR A 113 -0.29 4.70 -2.90
C THR A 113 -1.25 4.82 -4.09
N GLY A 114 -1.26 5.97 -4.74
CA GLY A 114 -2.11 6.25 -5.89
C GLY A 114 -3.46 6.89 -5.57
N LYS A 115 -4.05 7.51 -6.60
CA LYS A 115 -5.25 8.35 -6.46
C LYS A 115 -6.50 7.56 -6.04
N LEU A 116 -6.62 6.30 -6.46
CA LEU A 116 -7.78 5.48 -6.12
C LEU A 116 -7.77 5.13 -4.63
N ALA A 117 -6.64 4.64 -4.11
CA ALA A 117 -6.45 4.34 -2.69
C ALA A 117 -6.80 5.55 -1.82
N TYR A 118 -6.22 6.72 -2.13
CA TYR A 118 -6.50 7.96 -1.42
C TYR A 118 -8.00 8.33 -1.41
N ARG A 119 -8.65 8.31 -2.57
CA ARG A 119 -10.07 8.65 -2.69
C ARG A 119 -10.97 7.70 -1.90
N LEU A 120 -10.69 6.40 -1.95
CA LEU A 120 -11.48 5.39 -1.26
C LEU A 120 -11.27 5.45 0.24
N TYR A 121 -10.04 5.71 0.68
CA TYR A 121 -9.74 5.96 2.09
C TYR A 121 -10.57 7.13 2.61
N GLU A 122 -10.45 8.31 1.97
CA GLU A 122 -11.19 9.53 2.35
C GLU A 122 -12.71 9.34 2.36
N ARG A 123 -13.23 8.46 1.50
CA ARG A 123 -14.67 8.20 1.41
C ARG A 123 -15.18 7.27 2.52
N TYR A 124 -14.40 6.27 2.91
CA TYR A 124 -14.93 5.13 3.67
C TYR A 124 -14.28 4.93 5.03
N ILE A 125 -13.09 5.47 5.25
CA ILE A 125 -12.29 5.19 6.45
C ILE A 125 -12.23 6.43 7.30
N ASP A 126 -12.77 6.33 8.51
CA ASP A 126 -12.60 7.32 9.57
C ASP A 126 -12.01 6.62 10.80
N CYS A 127 -10.74 6.92 11.09
CA CYS A 127 -10.02 6.36 12.24
C CYS A 127 -9.25 7.41 13.05
N GLY A 128 -9.49 8.70 12.80
CA GLY A 128 -8.81 9.80 13.48
C GLY A 128 -7.32 9.98 13.13
N ILE A 129 -6.76 9.17 12.23
CA ILE A 129 -5.38 9.31 11.74
C ILE A 129 -5.39 9.99 10.37
N GLU A 130 -4.68 11.11 10.25
CA GLU A 130 -4.50 11.84 8.99
C GLU A 130 -3.80 10.95 7.96
N VAL A 131 -4.33 10.94 6.74
CA VAL A 131 -3.75 10.22 5.59
C VAL A 131 -3.00 11.15 4.65
N ILE A 132 -1.85 10.69 4.15
CA ILE A 132 -1.11 11.37 3.09
C ILE A 132 -1.20 10.54 1.80
N GLY A 133 -1.70 11.17 0.73
CA GLY A 133 -1.72 10.57 -0.61
C GLY A 133 -0.36 10.62 -1.28
N LEU A 134 0.20 9.47 -1.64
CA LEU A 134 1.44 9.33 -2.40
C LEU A 134 1.16 8.99 -3.87
N PRO A 135 2.06 9.35 -4.81
CA PRO A 135 1.97 8.89 -6.19
C PRO A 135 2.03 7.36 -6.28
N SER A 136 1.37 6.76 -7.27
CA SER A 136 1.44 5.31 -7.46
C SER A 136 2.83 4.89 -7.94
N THR A 137 3.37 3.82 -7.34
CA THR A 137 4.64 3.18 -7.72
C THR A 137 4.52 2.19 -8.88
N SER A 138 3.29 1.89 -9.32
CA SER A 138 3.03 1.04 -10.49
C SER A 138 3.72 1.59 -11.73
N SER A 139 4.29 0.73 -12.57
CA SER A 139 4.89 1.11 -13.87
C SER A 139 3.91 1.84 -14.81
N ALA A 140 2.59 1.64 -14.61
CA ALA A 140 1.56 2.38 -15.33
C ALA A 140 1.60 3.90 -15.06
N ASN A 141 2.16 4.32 -13.91
CA ASN A 141 2.42 5.72 -13.63
C ASN A 141 3.76 6.17 -14.26
N ALA A 142 3.80 6.25 -15.58
CA ALA A 142 4.99 6.63 -16.34
C ALA A 142 5.38 8.12 -16.19
N ARG A 143 4.59 8.93 -15.48
CA ARG A 143 4.86 10.37 -15.25
C ARG A 143 5.87 10.62 -14.13
N MET A 144 6.11 9.63 -13.27
CA MET A 144 7.03 9.75 -12.14
C MET A 144 8.27 8.89 -12.42
N SER A 145 9.45 9.48 -12.31
CA SER A 145 10.72 8.76 -12.27
C SER A 145 10.88 8.01 -10.94
N LEU A 146 11.94 7.20 -10.81
CA LEU A 146 12.25 6.57 -9.52
C LEU A 146 12.62 7.65 -8.49
N GLU A 147 13.42 8.64 -8.91
CA GLU A 147 13.88 9.75 -8.09
C GLU A 147 12.71 10.59 -7.58
N ASP A 148 11.71 10.88 -8.43
CA ASP A 148 10.50 11.60 -8.02
C ASP A 148 9.73 10.81 -6.95
N LEU A 149 9.58 9.49 -7.14
CA LEU A 149 8.91 8.63 -6.17
C LEU A 149 9.67 8.59 -4.84
N VAL A 150 11.01 8.45 -4.87
CA VAL A 150 11.84 8.47 -3.66
C VAL A 150 11.66 9.78 -2.91
N SER A 151 11.70 10.92 -3.61
CA SER A 151 11.46 12.24 -3.00
C SER A 151 10.12 12.31 -2.30
N GLU A 152 9.04 11.85 -2.94
CA GLU A 152 7.71 11.84 -2.35
C GLU A 152 7.55 10.84 -1.20
N TYR A 153 8.28 9.73 -1.21
CA TYR A 153 8.17 8.67 -0.21
C TYR A 153 9.08 8.89 1.00
N ARG A 154 10.08 9.79 0.95
CA ARG A 154 10.98 10.11 2.09
C ARG A 154 10.24 10.50 3.38
N LYS A 155 9.06 11.11 3.25
CA LYS A 155 8.19 11.44 4.38
C LYS A 155 7.74 10.22 5.19
N ILE A 156 7.72 9.00 4.63
CA ILE A 156 7.47 7.76 5.38
C ILE A 156 8.53 7.56 6.48
N ARG A 157 9.81 7.73 6.14
CA ARG A 157 10.94 7.51 7.06
C ARG A 157 10.84 8.39 8.30
N ILE A 158 10.41 9.64 8.13
CA ILE A 158 10.20 10.60 9.23
C ILE A 158 9.26 10.02 10.29
N TYR A 159 8.18 9.34 9.90
CA TYR A 159 7.22 8.77 10.86
C TYR A 159 7.62 7.37 11.34
N ALA A 160 8.32 6.60 10.50
CA ALA A 160 8.84 5.27 10.87
C ALA A 160 9.90 5.37 12.00
N GLU A 161 10.82 6.33 11.88
CA GLU A 161 11.94 6.51 12.80
C GLU A 161 11.61 7.37 14.04
N GLN A 162 10.39 7.93 14.13
CA GLN A 162 9.94 8.68 15.29
C GLN A 162 9.93 7.80 16.54
N LYS A 163 10.94 8.00 17.41
CA LYS A 163 10.96 7.46 18.76
C LYS A 163 9.85 8.12 19.59
N ASN A 164 9.24 7.33 20.47
CA ASN A 164 8.29 7.82 21.48
C ASN A 164 9.00 8.70 22.50
#